data_AF-A0A2V9AC61-F1
#
_entry.id   AF-A0A2V9AC61-F1
#
_cell.length_a   1.000
_cell.length_b   1.000
_cell.length_c   1.000
_cell.angle_alpha   90.00
_cell.angle_beta   90.00
_cell.angle_gamma   90.00
#
_symmetry.space_group_name_H-M   'P 1'
#
loop_
_entity.id
_entity.type
_entity.pdbx_description
1 polymer ?
#
loop_
_entity_poly.entity_id
_entity_poly.type
_entity_poly.pdbx_seq_one_letter_code
_entity_poly.pdbx_strand_id
1 'polypeptide(L)'
;MAQIARVRNFQSCLDGTGICDQSQLTEDQKQQAEEANHYNNLENCLEGMGDCNRALLGSEGQQEVAQETHNRELRQCLDGSDACDPSQLSGAEQRDVAVISHGKKPTN
;
A
#
# COMPACT_ATOMS: atom_id res chain seq x y z
N MET A 1 -3.49 -36.49 -7.71
CA MET A 1 -4.44 -35.36 -7.70
C MET A 1 -4.31 -34.49 -6.45
N ALA A 2 -4.42 -35.03 -5.23
CA ALA A 2 -4.37 -34.24 -3.99
C ALA A 2 -3.11 -33.36 -3.80
N GLN A 3 -1.93 -33.87 -4.19
CA GLN A 3 -0.69 -33.09 -4.10
C GLN A 3 -0.66 -31.88 -5.05
N ILE A 4 -1.18 -32.02 -6.28
CA ILE A 4 -1.26 -30.93 -7.25
C ILE A 4 -2.26 -29.87 -6.75
N ALA A 5 -3.37 -30.30 -6.15
CA ALA A 5 -4.34 -29.37 -5.55
C ALA A 5 -3.71 -28.57 -4.41
N ARG A 6 -2.95 -29.22 -3.51
CA ARG A 6 -2.24 -28.52 -2.43
C ARG A 6 -1.19 -27.53 -2.95
N VAL A 7 -0.44 -27.89 -3.98
CA VAL A 7 0.55 -26.98 -4.60
C VAL A 7 -0.13 -25.74 -5.17
N ARG A 8 -1.25 -25.92 -5.87
CA ARG A 8 -2.04 -24.79 -6.40
C ARG A 8 -2.62 -23.93 -5.29
N ASN A 9 -3.18 -24.55 -4.25
CA ASN A 9 -3.69 -23.84 -3.08
C ASN A 9 -2.59 -23.02 -2.42
N PHE A 10 -1.42 -23.61 -2.17
CA PHE A 10 -0.29 -22.92 -1.58
C PHE A 10 0.19 -21.74 -2.44
N GLN A 11 0.24 -21.89 -3.77
CA GLN A 11 0.58 -20.79 -4.66
C GLN A 11 -0.44 -19.63 -4.55
N SER A 12 -1.74 -19.93 -4.52
CA SER A 12 -2.77 -18.91 -4.30
C SER A 12 -2.60 -18.19 -2.96
N CYS A 13 -2.17 -18.90 -1.91
CA CYS A 13 -1.89 -18.29 -0.60
C CYS A 13 -0.67 -17.36 -0.61
N LEU A 14 0.37 -17.69 -1.40
CA LEU A 14 1.58 -16.87 -1.53
C LEU A 14 1.32 -15.62 -2.37
N ASP A 15 0.58 -15.77 -3.47
CA ASP A 15 0.27 -14.67 -4.37
C ASP A 15 -0.76 -13.69 -3.74
N GLY A 16 -1.43 -14.09 -2.65
CA GLY A 16 -2.56 -13.36 -2.11
C GLY A 16 -3.75 -13.27 -3.10
N THR A 17 -3.79 -14.15 -4.09
CA THR A 17 -4.80 -14.15 -5.15
C THR A 17 -5.81 -15.27 -4.97
N GLY A 18 -7.11 -14.92 -5.04
CA GLY A 18 -8.20 -15.89 -4.94
C GLY A 18 -8.41 -16.44 -3.53
N ILE A 19 -9.09 -17.59 -3.43
CA ILE A 19 -9.41 -18.23 -2.14
C ILE A 19 -8.30 -19.25 -1.82
N CYS A 20 -7.54 -18.96 -0.77
CA CYS A 20 -6.60 -19.88 -0.15
C CYS A 20 -7.30 -20.65 0.99
N ASP A 21 -7.27 -21.98 0.96
CA ASP A 21 -7.73 -22.84 2.06
C ASP A 21 -6.55 -23.20 2.97
N GLN A 22 -6.44 -22.48 4.09
CA GLN A 22 -5.42 -22.68 5.12
C GLN A 22 -5.45 -24.11 5.70
N SER A 23 -6.58 -24.82 5.67
CA SER A 23 -6.69 -26.18 6.22
C SER A 23 -5.97 -27.25 5.38
N GLN A 24 -5.65 -26.94 4.12
CA GLN A 24 -4.96 -27.84 3.20
C GLN A 24 -3.43 -27.67 3.22
N LEU A 25 -2.91 -26.70 3.95
CA LEU A 25 -1.48 -26.39 4.07
C LEU A 25 -0.83 -27.16 5.22
N THR A 26 0.44 -27.51 5.04
CA THR A 26 1.31 -27.88 6.18
C THR A 26 1.63 -26.65 7.02
N GLU A 27 2.07 -26.83 8.26
CA GLU A 27 2.44 -25.69 9.13
C GLU A 27 3.53 -24.81 8.50
N ASP A 28 4.57 -25.41 7.90
CA ASP A 28 5.60 -24.65 7.17
C ASP A 28 5.04 -23.84 5.99
N GLN A 29 4.00 -24.36 5.32
CA GLN A 29 3.34 -23.66 4.22
C GLN A 29 2.46 -22.52 4.74
N LYS A 30 1.80 -22.69 5.89
CA LYS A 30 1.03 -21.61 6.53
C LYS A 30 1.93 -20.45 6.92
N GLN A 31 3.08 -20.74 7.53
CA GLN A 31 4.07 -19.73 7.91
C GLN A 31 4.56 -18.94 6.69
N GLN A 32 4.94 -19.63 5.61
CA GLN A 32 5.36 -18.98 4.36
C GLN A 32 4.25 -18.14 3.73
N ALA A 33 3.00 -18.62 3.77
CA ALA A 33 1.86 -17.86 3.28
C ALA A 33 1.59 -16.62 4.14
N GLU A 34 1.69 -16.71 5.46
CA GLU A 34 1.52 -15.56 6.36
C GLU A 34 2.59 -14.50 6.11
N GLU A 35 3.85 -14.90 5.97
CA GLU A 35 4.95 -14.01 5.60
C GLU A 35 4.68 -13.33 4.26
N ALA A 36 4.36 -14.10 3.21
CA ALA A 36 4.04 -13.56 1.89
C ALA A 36 2.87 -12.55 1.94
N ASN A 37 1.81 -12.87 2.68
CA ASN A 37 0.67 -11.96 2.84
C ASN A 37 1.06 -10.67 3.59
N HIS A 38 1.94 -10.75 4.59
CA HIS A 38 2.44 -9.55 5.28
C HIS A 38 3.28 -8.68 4.33
N TYR A 39 4.15 -9.29 3.51
CA TYR A 39 4.92 -8.57 2.49
C TYR A 39 4.02 -7.91 1.45
N ASN A 40 3.06 -8.65 0.88
CA ASN A 40 2.12 -8.12 -0.11
C ASN A 40 1.28 -6.96 0.48
N ASN A 41 0.85 -7.07 1.74
CA ASN A 41 0.13 -6.00 2.42
C ASN A 41 0.99 -4.73 2.58
N LEU A 42 2.27 -4.88 2.96
CA LEU A 42 3.18 -3.75 3.05
C LEU A 42 3.40 -3.10 1.67
N GLU A 43 3.63 -3.90 0.63
CA GLU A 43 3.81 -3.43 -0.75
C GLU A 43 2.58 -2.65 -1.24
N ASN A 44 1.38 -3.21 -1.10
CA ASN A 44 0.12 -2.53 -1.41
C ASN A 44 0.01 -1.17 -0.72
N CYS A 45 0.34 -1.12 0.58
CA CYS A 45 0.34 0.11 1.35
C CYS A 45 1.37 1.14 0.85
N LEU A 46 2.57 0.69 0.47
CA LEU A 46 3.64 1.54 -0.05
C LEU A 46 3.34 2.05 -1.46
N GLU A 47 2.69 1.26 -2.30
CA GLU A 47 2.29 1.69 -3.65
C GLU A 47 1.01 2.54 -3.64
N GLY A 48 0.21 2.43 -2.56
CA GLY A 48 -1.12 3.01 -2.50
C GLY A 48 -2.10 2.31 -3.45
N MET A 49 -1.86 1.03 -3.73
CA MET A 49 -2.67 0.18 -4.62
C MET A 49 -3.23 -1.02 -3.86
N GLY A 50 -4.38 -1.54 -4.30
CA GLY A 50 -5.00 -2.71 -3.69
C GLY A 50 -5.47 -2.47 -2.26
N ASP A 51 -5.70 -3.57 -1.54
CA ASP A 51 -6.10 -3.53 -0.13
C ASP A 51 -4.86 -3.39 0.76
N CYS A 52 -4.80 -2.28 1.48
CA CYS A 52 -3.79 -2.00 2.50
C CYS A 52 -4.44 -2.04 3.88
N ASN A 53 -4.07 -3.04 4.68
CA ASN A 53 -4.46 -3.12 6.08
C ASN A 53 -3.28 -2.75 7.00
N ARG A 54 -3.21 -1.46 7.34
CA ARG A 54 -2.16 -0.92 8.24
C ARG A 54 -2.13 -1.57 9.63
N ALA A 55 -3.26 -2.12 10.09
CA ALA A 55 -3.34 -2.77 11.40
C ALA A 55 -2.57 -4.09 11.45
N LEU A 56 -2.26 -4.70 10.29
CA LEU A 56 -1.46 -5.91 10.18
C LEU A 56 0.05 -5.62 10.07
N LEU A 57 0.45 -4.36 9.95
CA LEU A 57 1.85 -3.96 9.90
C LEU A 57 2.42 -3.76 11.31
N GLY A 58 3.69 -4.13 11.49
CA GLY A 58 4.48 -3.71 12.65
C GLY A 58 4.73 -2.19 12.65
N SER A 59 5.26 -1.68 13.76
CA SER A 59 5.50 -0.23 13.94
C SER A 59 6.38 0.39 12.86
N GLU A 60 7.40 -0.34 12.41
CA GLU A 60 8.30 0.10 11.34
C GLU A 60 7.55 0.22 10.00
N GLY A 61 6.81 -0.82 9.59
CA GLY A 61 6.01 -0.77 8.36
C GLY A 61 4.93 0.31 8.40
N GLN A 62 4.29 0.55 9.56
CA GLN A 62 3.34 1.65 9.69
C GLN A 62 4.00 3.02 9.49
N GLN A 63 5.21 3.22 10.04
CA GLN A 63 5.97 4.45 9.86
C GLN A 63 6.38 4.66 8.41
N GLU A 64 6.87 3.62 7.75
CA GLU A 64 7.26 3.64 6.34
C GLU A 64 6.08 4.02 5.44
N VAL A 65 4.93 3.34 5.62
CA VAL A 65 3.71 3.63 4.87
C VAL A 65 3.19 5.05 5.17
N ALA A 66 3.31 5.54 6.41
CA ALA A 66 2.94 6.91 6.74
C ALA A 66 3.80 7.93 5.99
N GLN A 67 5.11 7.71 5.95
CA GLN A 67 6.03 8.56 5.20
C GLN A 67 5.73 8.53 3.70
N GLU A 68 5.52 7.36 3.11
CA GLU A 68 5.23 7.25 1.68
C GLU A 68 3.86 7.81 1.29
N THR A 69 2.86 7.67 2.16
CA THR A 69 1.56 8.33 1.97
C THR A 69 1.70 9.85 1.98
N HIS A 70 2.45 10.39 2.94
CA HIS A 70 2.73 11.83 3.02
C HIS A 70 3.52 12.33 1.79
N ASN A 71 4.52 11.57 1.34
CA ASN A 71 5.29 11.88 0.14
C ASN A 71 4.42 11.94 -1.11
N ARG A 72 3.48 11.00 -1.27
CA ARG A 72 2.51 11.01 -2.38
C ARG A 72 1.58 12.21 -2.31
N GLU A 73 1.10 12.57 -1.13
CA GLU A 73 0.26 13.74 -0.93
C GLU A 73 0.98 15.02 -1.36
N LEU A 74 2.21 15.20 -0.88
CA LEU A 74 3.05 16.32 -1.29
C LEU A 74 3.26 16.37 -2.82
N ARG A 75 3.56 15.24 -3.45
CA ARG A 75 3.73 15.17 -4.92
C ARG A 75 2.46 15.55 -5.66
N GLN A 76 1.30 15.02 -5.26
CA GLN A 76 0.02 15.37 -5.86
C GLN A 76 -0.24 16.88 -5.78
N CYS A 77 0.07 17.48 -4.64
CA CYS A 77 -0.06 18.92 -4.44
C CYS A 77 0.93 19.74 -5.28
N LEU A 78 2.18 19.31 -5.39
CA LEU A 78 3.18 19.97 -6.24
C LEU A 78 2.86 19.87 -7.74
N ASP A 79 2.29 18.75 -8.17
CA ASP A 79 1.77 18.59 -9.53
C ASP A 79 0.47 19.39 -9.75
N GLY A 80 -0.11 19.90 -8.66
CA GLY A 80 -1.39 20.60 -8.59
C GLY A 80 -2.54 19.74 -9.10
N SER A 81 -2.54 18.46 -8.69
CA SER A 81 -3.65 17.53 -8.84
C SER A 81 -4.88 18.03 -8.09
N ASP A 82 -6.07 17.82 -8.64
CA ASP A 82 -7.34 18.12 -7.96
C ASP A 82 -7.60 17.18 -6.77
N ALA A 83 -6.87 16.08 -6.67
CA ALA A 83 -6.91 15.15 -5.53
C ALA A 83 -6.04 15.60 -4.34
N CYS A 84 -5.26 16.68 -4.50
CA CYS A 84 -4.45 17.24 -3.41
C CYS A 84 -5.34 17.71 -2.25
N ASP A 85 -4.99 17.29 -1.04
CA ASP A 85 -5.49 17.76 0.23
C ASP A 85 -4.36 18.44 1.03
N PRO A 86 -4.21 19.77 0.92
CA PRO A 86 -3.17 20.52 1.62
C PRO A 86 -3.24 20.39 3.15
N SER A 87 -4.37 19.98 3.72
CA SER A 87 -4.52 19.83 5.17
C SER A 87 -3.68 18.68 5.74
N GLN A 88 -3.28 17.74 4.88
CA GLN A 88 -2.40 16.62 5.22
C GLN A 88 -0.92 16.98 5.16
N LEU A 89 -0.57 18.16 4.64
CA LEU A 89 0.80 18.65 4.55
C LEU A 89 1.23 19.40 5.82
N SER A 90 2.53 19.42 6.09
CA SER A 90 3.11 20.31 7.10
C SER A 90 2.95 21.77 6.69
N GLY A 91 2.99 22.69 7.66
CA GLY A 91 2.89 24.12 7.36
C GLY A 91 4.01 24.66 6.47
N ALA A 92 5.16 24.00 6.38
CA ALA A 92 6.22 24.35 5.43
C ALA A 92 5.85 23.95 4.00
N GLU A 93 5.44 22.70 3.82
CA GLU A 93 5.02 22.15 2.52
C GLU A 93 3.80 22.89 1.94
N GLN A 94 2.83 23.28 2.79
CA GLN A 94 1.69 24.09 2.34
C GLN A 94 2.13 25.42 1.72
N ARG A 95 3.18 26.06 2.25
CA ARG A 95 3.72 27.31 1.68
C ARG A 95 4.37 27.05 0.33
N ASP A 96 5.11 25.96 0.21
CA ASP A 96 5.80 25.59 -1.04
C ASP A 96 4.78 25.27 -2.15
N VAL A 97 3.73 24.50 -1.83
CA VAL A 97 2.63 24.19 -2.75
C VAL A 97 1.82 25.43 -3.13
N ALA A 98 1.55 26.34 -2.18
CA ALA A 98 0.81 27.57 -2.46
C ALA A 98 1.48 28.41 -3.56
N VAL A 99 2.81 28.50 -3.56
CA VAL A 99 3.57 29.20 -4.62
C VAL A 99 3.30 28.62 -6.01
N ILE A 100 3.18 27.28 -6.14
CA ILE A 100 2.87 26.61 -7.40
C ILE A 100 1.42 26.88 -7.83
N SER A 101 0.47 26.78 -6.90
CA SER A 101 -0.96 27.00 -7.19
C SER A 101 -1.24 28.41 -7.73
N HIS A 102 -0.53 29.43 -7.24
CA HIS A 102 -0.61 30.80 -7.74
C HIS A 102 -0.04 31.00 -9.15
N GLY A 103 0.76 30.04 -9.66
CA GLY A 103 1.30 30.05 -11.02
C GLY A 103 0.39 29.41 -12.08
N LYS A 104 -0.63 28.62 -11.68
CA LYS A 104 -1.61 28.06 -12.62
C LYS A 104 -2.64 29.12 -12.97
N LYS A 105 -2.47 29.81 -14.12
CA LYS A 105 -3.56 30.59 -14.74
C LYS A 105 -4.77 29.66 -14.93
N PRO A 106 -6.00 30.08 -14.61
CA PRO A 106 -7.18 29.29 -14.92
C PRO A 106 -7.24 29.13 -16.46
N THR A 107 -7.11 27.90 -16.94
CA THR A 107 -7.40 27.56 -18.33
C THR A 107 -8.89 27.70 -18.53
N ASN A 108 -9.27 28.70 -19.33
CA ASN A 108 -10.63 29.00 -19.78
C ASN A 108 -11.12 27.94 -20.78
#